data_AF-X0TI47-F1
#
_entry.id   AF-X0TI47-F1
#
_cell.length_a   1.000
_cell.length_b   1.000
_cell.length_c   1.000
_cell.angle_alpha   90.00
_cell.angle_beta   90.00
_cell.angle_gamma   90.00
#
_symmetry.space_group_name_H-M   'P 1'
#
loop_
_entity.id
_entity.type
_entity.pdbx_description
1 polymer ?
#
loop_
_entity_poly.entity_id
_entity_poly.type
_entity_poly.pdbx_seq_one_letter_code
_entity_poly.pdbx_strand_id
1 'polypeptide(L)'
;HGNTSYLSEINARPSIKNKTVLAMCDGLRGTYTRSTPWYWGGIIMSRDPVAAEYTALQVINEKRVMEKEEPFSVPSYVKLAESKYGLGTCDPAKIDIVR
;
A
#
# COMPACT_ATOMS: atom_id res chain seq x y z
N HIS A 1 3.44 -13.57 14.89
CA HIS A 1 3.59 -12.12 15.14
C HIS A 1 2.20 -11.54 15.39
N GLY A 2 1.86 -11.18 16.63
CA GLY A 2 0.48 -10.85 17.06
C GLY A 2 0.16 -9.36 17.19
N ASN A 3 1.12 -8.47 16.93
CA ASN A 3 0.90 -7.02 17.01
C ASN A 3 0.68 -6.45 15.59
N THR A 4 -0.57 -6.19 15.25
CA THR A 4 -0.99 -5.59 13.97
C THR A 4 -0.66 -4.10 13.85
N SER A 5 -0.38 -3.41 14.96
CA SER A 5 -0.04 -1.98 15.00
C SER A 5 1.45 -1.70 15.00
N TYR A 6 2.31 -2.71 15.22
CA TYR A 6 3.75 -2.54 15.41
C TYR A 6 4.43 -1.69 14.33
N LEU A 7 4.14 -1.95 13.05
CA LEU A 7 4.73 -1.18 11.94
C LEU A 7 4.27 0.28 11.95
N SER A 8 3.00 0.52 12.27
CA SER A 8 2.47 1.88 12.38
C SER A 8 3.08 2.61 13.59
N GLU A 9 3.27 1.91 14.72
CA GLU A 9 3.92 2.47 15.91
C GLU A 9 5.36 2.90 15.65
N ILE A 10 6.13 2.10 14.91
CA ILE A 10 7.49 2.46 14.54
C ILE A 10 7.49 3.68 13.62
N ASN A 11 6.69 3.66 12.55
CA ASN A 11 6.65 4.77 11.59
C ASN A 11 6.09 6.06 12.20
N ALA A 12 5.30 5.97 13.28
CA ALA A 12 4.80 7.13 14.01
C ALA A 12 5.84 7.81 14.91
N ARG A 13 7.01 7.20 15.15
CA ARG A 13 8.07 7.82 15.96
C ARG A 13 8.51 9.13 15.29
N PRO A 14 8.68 10.24 16.03
CA PRO A 14 9.07 11.53 15.44
C PRO A 14 10.37 11.46 14.61
N SER A 15 11.30 10.60 14.99
CA SER A 15 12.56 10.36 14.27
C SER A 15 12.40 9.72 12.89
N ILE A 16 11.22 9.20 12.56
CA ILE A 16 10.85 8.65 11.25
C ILE A 16 9.78 9.53 10.61
N LYS A 17 8.66 9.77 11.33
CA LYS A 17 7.50 10.51 10.81
C LYS A 17 7.83 11.90 10.29
N ASN A 18 8.76 12.62 10.94
CA ASN A 18 9.08 14.00 10.58
C ASN A 18 10.17 14.11 9.50
N LYS A 19 10.65 12.99 8.97
CA LYS A 19 11.62 12.99 7.88
C LYS A 19 10.92 13.06 6.54
N THR A 20 11.64 13.56 5.54
CA THR A 20 11.24 13.37 4.14
C THR A 20 11.41 11.89 3.80
N VAL A 21 10.30 11.21 3.51
CA VAL A 21 10.27 9.81 3.10
C VAL A 21 9.76 9.74 1.67
N LEU A 22 10.43 8.93 0.86
CA LEU A 22 9.95 8.50 -0.45
C LEU A 22 9.74 6.99 -0.37
N ALA A 23 8.49 6.56 -0.41
CA ALA A 23 8.13 5.15 -0.56
C ALA A 23 8.21 4.81 -2.05
N MET A 24 9.01 3.79 -2.40
CA MET A 24 9.16 3.29 -3.76
C MET A 24 8.99 1.78 -3.76
N CYS A 25 8.14 1.28 -4.66
CA CYS A 25 7.96 -0.13 -4.93
C CYS A 25 8.22 -0.39 -6.41
N ASP A 26 9.20 -1.25 -6.67
CA ASP A 26 9.40 -1.84 -7.99
C ASP A 26 8.44 -3.03 -8.12
N GLY A 27 7.53 -2.95 -9.07
CA GLY A 27 6.57 -4.00 -9.40
C GLY A 27 6.86 -4.64 -10.76
N LEU A 28 8.14 -4.75 -11.16
CA LEU A 28 8.53 -5.41 -12.42
C LEU A 28 8.06 -6.87 -12.45
N ARG A 29 8.09 -7.56 -11.31
CA ARG A 29 7.60 -8.94 -11.14
C ARG A 29 6.90 -9.11 -9.79
N GLY A 30 5.65 -9.55 -9.82
CA GLY A 30 4.85 -9.84 -8.64
C GLY A 30 3.97 -11.07 -8.82
N THR A 31 2.98 -11.20 -7.94
CA THR A 31 1.94 -12.23 -7.99
C THR A 31 0.62 -11.60 -7.55
N TYR A 32 -0.46 -11.82 -8.29
CA TYR A 32 -1.81 -11.38 -7.88
C TYR A 32 -2.61 -12.51 -7.21
N THR A 33 -2.22 -13.76 -7.44
CA THR A 33 -2.77 -14.96 -6.82
C THR A 33 -1.62 -15.92 -6.48
N ARG A 34 -1.89 -16.90 -5.60
CA ARG A 34 -0.85 -17.80 -5.10
C ARG A 34 -0.16 -18.53 -6.27
N SER A 35 1.16 -18.48 -6.29
CA SER A 35 2.02 -19.20 -7.25
C SER A 35 1.89 -18.82 -8.73
N THR A 36 1.14 -17.76 -9.07
CA THR A 36 1.04 -17.29 -10.46
C THR A 36 1.89 -16.04 -10.66
N PRO A 37 3.05 -16.13 -11.35
CA PRO A 37 3.88 -14.97 -11.62
C PRO A 37 3.17 -14.00 -12.57
N TRP A 38 3.31 -12.71 -12.29
CA TRP A 38 2.75 -11.64 -13.09
C TRP A 38 3.76 -10.51 -13.26
N TYR A 39 4.00 -10.11 -14.50
CA TYR A 39 4.85 -8.98 -14.85
C TYR A 39 3.98 -7.75 -15.05
N TRP A 40 3.74 -6.99 -13.97
CA TRP A 40 3.02 -5.72 -14.07
C TRP A 40 3.87 -4.67 -14.79
N GLY A 41 5.18 -4.65 -14.54
CA GLY A 41 6.13 -3.81 -15.28
C GLY A 41 6.10 -2.32 -14.89
N GLY A 42 5.53 -2.00 -13.72
CA GLY A 42 5.38 -0.62 -13.25
C GLY A 42 6.21 -0.31 -12.01
N ILE A 43 6.24 0.97 -11.67
CA ILE A 43 6.85 1.51 -10.45
C ILE A 43 5.76 2.30 -9.71
N ILE A 44 5.70 2.12 -8.39
CA ILE A 44 4.87 2.94 -7.51
C ILE A 44 5.79 3.81 -6.67
N MET A 45 5.57 5.12 -6.68
CA MET A 45 6.31 6.08 -5.85
C MET A 45 5.33 7.03 -5.17
N SER A 46 5.57 7.32 -3.89
CA SER A 46 4.77 8.29 -3.15
C SER A 46 5.56 8.87 -1.98
N ARG A 47 5.21 10.11 -1.60
CA ARG A 47 5.62 10.70 -0.32
C ARG A 47 4.70 10.28 0.83
N ASP A 48 3.53 9.74 0.51
CA ASP A 48 2.59 9.13 1.44
C ASP A 48 2.74 7.60 1.36
N PRO A 49 3.33 6.94 2.38
CA PRO A 49 3.52 5.49 2.38
C PRO A 49 2.20 4.71 2.50
N VAL A 50 1.16 5.29 3.10
CA VAL A 50 -0.16 4.65 3.22
C VAL A 50 -0.86 4.66 1.87
N ALA A 51 -0.77 5.77 1.13
CA ALA A 51 -1.29 5.86 -0.23
C ALA A 51 -0.56 4.90 -1.18
N ALA A 52 0.77 4.78 -1.07
CA ALA A 52 1.55 3.83 -1.87
C ALA A 52 1.09 2.38 -1.67
N GLU A 53 0.93 1.95 -0.40
CA GLU A 53 0.45 0.62 -0.06
C GLU A 53 -0.98 0.37 -0.57
N TYR A 54 -1.88 1.35 -0.38
CA TYR A 54 -3.24 1.28 -0.89
C TYR A 54 -3.27 1.15 -2.41
N THR A 55 -2.50 1.97 -3.13
CA THR A 55 -2.42 1.93 -4.59
C THR A 55 -1.80 0.62 -5.09
N ALA A 56 -0.77 0.08 -4.43
CA ALA A 56 -0.19 -1.22 -4.76
C ALA A 56 -1.22 -2.35 -4.64
N LEU A 57 -2.04 -2.32 -3.57
CA LEU A 57 -3.15 -3.25 -3.41
C LEU A 57 -4.20 -3.09 -4.51
N GLN A 58 -4.52 -1.86 -4.93
CA GLN A 58 -5.46 -1.63 -6.03
C GLN A 58 -4.93 -2.19 -7.35
N VAL A 59 -3.64 -2.02 -7.67
CA VAL A 59 -3.02 -2.63 -8.85
C VAL A 59 -3.19 -4.16 -8.86
N ILE A 60 -2.98 -4.80 -7.70
CA ILE A 60 -3.21 -6.24 -7.54
C ILE A 60 -4.70 -6.57 -7.74
N ASN A 61 -5.60 -5.81 -7.12
CA ASN A 61 -7.04 -6.03 -7.22
C ASN A 61 -7.59 -5.84 -8.64
N GLU A 62 -7.08 -4.86 -9.39
CA GLU A 62 -7.40 -4.68 -10.80
C GLU A 62 -7.08 -5.96 -11.59
N LYS A 63 -5.89 -6.55 -11.36
CA LYS A 63 -5.51 -7.83 -11.97
C LYS A 63 -6.40 -9.00 -11.52
N ARG A 64 -6.72 -9.09 -10.23
CA ARG A 64 -7.62 -10.13 -9.71
C ARG A 64 -8.99 -10.06 -10.36
N VAL A 65 -9.57 -8.88 -10.47
CA VAL A 65 -10.88 -8.66 -11.12
C VAL A 65 -10.82 -9.03 -12.61
N MET A 66 -9.75 -8.66 -13.33
CA MET A 66 -9.55 -9.08 -14.73
C MET A 66 -9.52 -10.60 -14.89
N GLU A 67 -8.95 -11.31 -13.92
CA GLU A 67 -8.86 -12.78 -13.89
C GLU A 67 -10.09 -13.44 -13.22
N LYS A 68 -11.15 -12.68 -12.95
CA LYS A 68 -12.39 -13.14 -12.30
C LYS A 68 -12.16 -13.72 -10.89
N GLU A 69 -11.15 -13.22 -10.19
CA GLU A 69 -10.92 -13.49 -8.77
C GLU A 69 -11.47 -12.36 -7.89
N GLU A 70 -11.90 -12.72 -6.68
CA GLU A 70 -12.36 -11.74 -5.69
C GLU A 70 -11.22 -10.78 -5.28
N PRO A 71 -11.46 -9.46 -5.24
CA PRO A 71 -10.46 -8.49 -4.81
C PRO A 71 -10.17 -8.64 -3.31
N PHE A 72 -8.95 -8.32 -2.91
CA PHE A 72 -8.58 -8.23 -1.51
C PHE A 72 -9.21 -7.01 -0.85
N SER A 73 -9.70 -7.20 0.38
CA SER A 73 -10.09 -6.08 1.22
C SER A 73 -8.85 -5.33 1.72
N VAL A 74 -9.00 -4.01 1.93
CA VAL A 74 -7.93 -3.19 2.49
C VAL A 74 -7.57 -3.71 3.89
N PRO A 75 -6.31 -4.11 4.13
CA PRO A 75 -5.89 -4.66 5.41
C PRO A 75 -6.11 -3.68 6.57
N SER A 76 -6.41 -4.22 7.75
CA SER A 76 -6.70 -3.42 8.94
C SER A 76 -5.54 -2.52 9.36
N TYR A 77 -4.28 -2.94 9.15
CA TYR A 77 -3.11 -2.13 9.48
C TYR A 77 -2.97 -0.89 8.60
N VAL A 78 -3.43 -0.92 7.34
CA VAL A 78 -3.42 0.25 6.44
C VAL A 78 -4.41 1.29 6.96
N LYS A 79 -5.62 0.85 7.29
CA LYS A 79 -6.66 1.70 7.90
C LYS A 79 -6.22 2.26 9.26
N LEU A 80 -5.50 1.46 10.05
CA LEU A 80 -4.98 1.86 11.35
C LEU A 80 -3.88 2.93 11.21
N ALA A 81 -2.99 2.81 10.21
CA ALA A 81 -1.93 3.77 9.96
C ALA A 81 -2.47 5.19 9.70
N GLU A 82 -3.57 5.30 8.95
CA GLU A 82 -4.30 6.55 8.75
C GLU A 82 -5.03 6.98 10.03
N SER A 83 -5.99 6.18 10.50
CA SER A 83 -6.94 6.60 11.55
C SER A 83 -6.30 6.86 12.92
N LYS A 84 -5.29 6.09 13.32
CA LYS A 84 -4.68 6.18 14.67
C LYS A 84 -3.37 6.96 14.68
N TYR A 85 -2.56 6.84 13.63
CA TYR A 85 -1.19 7.38 13.63
C TYR A 85 -1.00 8.55 12.67
N GLY A 86 -1.97 8.82 11.79
CA GLY A 86 -1.89 9.91 10.80
C GLY A 86 -0.63 9.84 9.96
N LEU A 87 -0.32 8.65 9.43
CA LEU A 87 0.88 8.38 8.62
C LEU A 87 0.69 8.65 7.12
N GLY A 88 -0.54 8.97 6.73
CA GLY A 88 -0.96 9.07 5.34
C GLY A 88 -2.44 8.74 5.20
N THR A 89 -2.92 8.57 3.97
CA THR A 89 -4.32 8.24 3.67
C THR A 89 -4.48 7.00 2.80
N CYS A 90 -5.52 6.19 3.08
CA CYS A 90 -5.98 5.12 2.20
C CYS A 90 -7.35 5.43 1.55
N ASP A 91 -7.78 6.69 1.64
CA ASP A 91 -9.00 7.18 1.02
C ASP A 91 -8.75 7.50 -0.46
N PRO A 92 -9.34 6.76 -1.41
CA PRO A 92 -9.10 6.98 -2.84
C PRO A 92 -9.52 8.37 -3.31
N ALA A 93 -10.45 9.04 -2.63
CA ALA A 93 -10.86 10.41 -2.98
C ALA A 93 -9.78 11.46 -2.64
N LYS A 94 -8.78 11.09 -1.82
CA LYS A 94 -7.68 11.96 -1.39
C LYS A 94 -6.33 11.57 -2.00
N ILE A 95 -6.29 10.48 -2.77
CA ILE A 95 -5.08 10.01 -3.43
C ILE A 95 -5.12 10.49 -4.88
N ASP A 96 -4.22 11.42 -5.21
CA ASP A 96 -4.02 11.85 -6.59
C ASP A 96 -3.02 10.92 -7.30
N ILE A 97 -3.45 10.28 -8.38
CA ILE A 97 -2.64 9.34 -9.15
C ILE A 97 -2.20 10.03 -10.44
N VAL A 98 -0.90 10.26 -10.55
CA VAL A 98 -0.26 10.75 -11.78
C VAL A 98 0.25 9.54 -12.56
N ARG A 99 -0.15 9.42 -13.83
CA ARG A 99 0.25 8.33 -14.76
C ARG A 99 1.02 8.87 -15.94
#